data_AF-A0A2C1MG82-F1
#
_entry.id   AF-A0A2C1MG82-F1
#
_cell.length_a   1.000
_cell.length_b   1.000
_cell.length_c   1.000
_cell.angle_alpha   90.00
_cell.angle_beta   90.00
_cell.angle_gamma   90.00
#
_symmetry.space_group_name_H-M   'P 1'
#
loop_
_entity.id
_entity.type
_entity.pdbx_description
1 polymer ?
#
loop_
_entity_poly.entity_id
_entity_poly.type
_entity_poly.pdbx_seq_one_letter_code
_entity_poly.pdbx_strand_id
1 'polypeptide(L)' 'MSAAAKKWKEGLLRNKGVTVFEYTASYSKTVEKGRIQVNKNQMCYFIDDEKSKHLF' A
#
# COMPACT_ATOMS: atom_id res chain seq x y z
N MET A 1 -0.73 -2.74 4.59
CA MET A 1 0.07 -3.97 4.68
C MET A 1 -0.80 -5.09 5.23
N SER A 2 -0.60 -6.33 4.77
CA SER A 2 -1.21 -7.51 5.39
C SER A 2 -0.65 -7.69 6.80
N ALA A 3 -1.48 -8.09 7.76
CA ALA A 3 -1.06 -8.38 9.13
C ALA A 3 0.07 -9.43 9.25
N ALA A 4 0.32 -10.20 8.18
CA ALA A 4 1.44 -11.16 8.08
C ALA A 4 2.77 -10.51 7.62
N ALA A 5 2.82 -9.19 7.42
CA ALA A 5 4.04 -8.51 7.04
C ALA A 5 5.11 -8.60 8.15
N LYS A 6 6.38 -8.76 7.75
CA LYS A 6 7.48 -8.82 8.70
C LYS A 6 7.62 -7.46 9.40
N LYS A 7 7.54 -7.44 10.74
CA LYS A 7 7.63 -6.22 11.58
C LYS A 7 8.83 -5.32 11.25
N TRP A 8 9.97 -5.89 10.84
CA TRP A 8 11.15 -5.10 10.47
C TRP A 8 10.91 -4.20 9.24
N LYS A 9 10.06 -4.61 8.29
CA LYS A 9 9.72 -3.80 7.12
C LYS A 9 8.90 -2.58 7.50
N GLU A 10 7.97 -2.74 8.43
CA GLU A 10 7.16 -1.65 8.94
C GLU A 10 8.02 -0.65 9.70
N GLY A 11 8.91 -1.14 10.56
CA GLY A 11 9.88 -0.31 11.28
C GLY A 11 10.77 0.49 10.32
N LEU A 12 11.29 -0.16 9.28
CA LEU A 12 12.11 0.52 8.26
C LEU A 12 11.33 1.61 7.51
N LEU A 13 10.08 1.33 7.11
CA LEU A 13 9.23 2.29 6.40
C LEU A 13 8.85 3.48 7.29
N ARG A 14 8.45 3.22 8.54
CA ARG A 14 8.15 4.26 9.52
C ARG A 14 9.36 5.14 9.82
N ASN A 15 10.56 4.55 9.93
CA ASN A 15 11.80 5.30 10.12
C ASN A 15 12.13 6.22 8.93
N LYS A 16 11.71 5.84 7.72
CA LYS A 16 11.82 6.69 6.52
C LYS A 16 10.72 7.76 6.41
N GLY A 17 9.87 7.92 7.43
CA GLY A 17 8.76 8.87 7.43
C GLY A 17 7.54 8.40 6.64
N VAL A 18 7.47 7.12 6.27
CA VAL A 18 6.32 6.57 5.54
C VAL A 18 5.20 6.22 6.51
N THR A 19 3.98 6.64 6.18
CA THR A 19 2.78 6.24 6.91
C THR A 19 2.40 4.81 6.54
N VAL A 20 2.58 3.88 7.47
CA VAL A 20 2.23 2.47 7.29
C VAL A 20 0.82 2.22 7.83
N PHE A 21 -0.11 1.86 6.94
CA PHE A 21 -1.46 1.42 7.31
C PHE A 21 -1.55 -0.10 7.31
N GLU A 22 -1.90 -0.66 8.45
CA GLU A 22 -2.10 -2.10 8.64
C GLU A 22 -3.60 -2.42 8.61
N TYR A 23 -3.96 -3.47 7.86
CA TYR A 23 -5.33 -3.93 7.79
C TYR A 23 -5.36 -5.40 8.20
N THR A 24 -6.28 -5.74 9.11
CA THR A 24 -6.52 -7.11 9.57
C THR A 24 -7.24 -7.99 8.53
N ALA A 25 -7.67 -7.40 7.42
CA ALA A 25 -8.33 -8.08 6.32
C ALA A 25 -7.34 -8.75 5.35
N SER A 26 -7.85 -9.62 4.48
CA SER A 26 -7.06 -10.23 3.40
C SER A 26 -6.35 -9.17 2.55
N TYR A 27 -5.16 -9.50 2.06
CA TYR A 27 -4.31 -8.61 1.26
C TYR A 27 -5.07 -7.98 0.09
N SER A 28 -5.86 -8.76 -0.64
CA SER A 28 -6.65 -8.28 -1.78
C SER A 28 -7.65 -7.17 -1.39
N LYS A 29 -8.33 -7.31 -0.23
CA LYS A 29 -9.24 -6.27 0.28
C LYS A 29 -8.50 -4.98 0.67
N THR A 30 -7.25 -5.11 1.10
CA THR A 30 -6.41 -3.96 1.45
C THR A 30 -6.02 -3.17 0.22
N VAL A 31 -5.61 -3.86 -0.85
CA VAL A 31 -5.26 -3.25 -2.14
C VAL A 31 -6.46 -2.55 -2.77
N GLU A 32 -7.63 -3.21 -2.75
CA GLU A 32 -8.85 -2.64 -3.33
C GLU A 32 -9.30 -1.36 -2.62
N LYS A 33 -9.24 -1.34 -1.27
CA LYS A 33 -9.49 -0.11 -0.49
C LYS A 33 -8.48 1.00 -0.82
N GLY A 34 -7.20 0.64 -0.98
CA GLY A 34 -6.16 1.59 -1.39
C GLY A 34 -6.45 2.21 -2.76
N ARG A 35 -6.86 1.39 -3.73
CA ARG A 35 -7.24 1.84 -5.07
C ARG A 35 -8.46 2.79 -5.03
N ILE A 36 -9.47 2.48 -4.21
CA ILE A 36 -10.64 3.35 -4.01
C ILE A 36 -10.23 4.69 -3.38
N GLN A 37 -9.35 4.68 -2.38
CA GLN A 37 -8.88 5.91 -1.73
C GLN A 37 -8.13 6.83 -2.69
N VAL A 38 -7.25 6.26 -3.53
CA VAL A 38 -6.53 7.03 -4.54
C VAL A 38 -7.48 7.58 -5.61
N ASN A 39 -8.48 6.81 -6.02
CA ASN A 39 -9.46 7.29 -7.01
C ASN A 39 -10.30 8.49 -6.52
N LYS A 40 -10.41 8.67 -5.19
CA LYS A 40 -11.09 9.83 -4.58
C LYS A 40 -10.21 11.07 -4.47
N ASN A 41 -8.90 10.95 -4.66
CA ASN A 41 -7.97 12.04 -4.44
C ASN A 41 -7.03 12.20 -5.63
N GLN A 42 -7.25 13.24 -6.44
CA GLN A 42 -6.49 13.48 -7.68
C GLN A 42 -4.99 13.69 -7.47
N MET A 43 -4.55 14.00 -6.25
CA MET A 43 -3.13 14.16 -5.90
C MET A 43 -2.47 12.86 -5.41
N CYS A 44 -3.20 11.73 -5.42
CA CYS A 44 -2.65 10.44 -5.03
C CYS A 44 -2.32 9.62 -6.28
N TYR A 45 -1.19 8.92 -6.24
CA TYR A 45 -0.79 7.96 -7.26
C TYR A 45 -0.64 6.57 -6.62
N PHE A 46 -1.36 5.59 -7.15
CA PHE A 46 -1.32 4.22 -6.67
C PHE A 46 -0.36 3.42 -7.55
N ILE A 47 0.75 2.97 -6.98
CA ILE A 47 1.70 2.10 -7.69
C ILE A 47 1.08 0.71 -7.78
N ASP A 48 0.79 0.29 -9.01
CA ASP A 48 0.20 -1.01 -9.35
C ASP A 48 1.20 -1.80 -10.20
N ASP A 49 1.97 -2.67 -9.57
CA ASP A 49 2.97 -3.49 -10.23
C ASP A 49 2.35 -4.54 -11.17
N GLU A 50 1.07 -4.88 -11.04
CA GLU A 50 0.40 -5.80 -11.98
C GLU A 50 0.07 -5.15 -13.34
N LYS A 51 0.04 -3.81 -13.41
CA LYS A 51 -0.42 -3.08 -14.61
C LYS A 51 0.46 -1.91 -15.04
N SER A 52 1.51 -1.60 -14.29
CA SER A 52 2.35 -0.44 -14.58
C SER A 52 3.35 -0.72 -15.70
N LYS A 53 3.13 -0.06 -16.85
CA LYS A 53 4.08 0.00 -17.97
C LYS A 53 5.37 0.78 -17.67
N HIS A 54 5.46 1.43 -16.51
CA HIS A 54 6.67 2.13 -16.10
C HIS A 54 7.59 1.24 -15.26
N LEU A 55 7.06 0.12 -14.73
CA LEU A 55 7.81 -0.85 -13.94
C LEU A 55 8.35 -2.02 -14.79
N PHE A 56 7.76 -2.28 -15.95
CA PHE A 56 8.10 -3.34 -16.91
C PHE A 56 8.22 -2.75 -18.32
#